data_AF-A0A1H9EBX3-F1
#
_entry.id   AF-A0A1H9EBX3-F1
#
_cell.length_a   1.000
_cell.length_b   1.000
_cell.length_c   1.000
_cell.angle_alpha   90.00
_cell.angle_beta   90.00
_cell.angle_gamma   90.00
#
_symmetry.space_group_name_H-M   'P 1'
#
loop_
_entity.id
_entity.type
_entity.pdbx_description
1 polymer ?
#
loop_
_entity_poly.entity_id
_entity_poly.type
_entity_poly.pdbx_seq_one_letter_code
_entity_poly.pdbx_strand_id
1 'polypeptide(L)' 'MQDRKVTPDMVPVIKQARLLKYNYARIAAYFQINQGRIADVMKGRLYPDIPPAPNLPADFPSA' A
#
# COMPACT_ATOMS: atom_id res chain seq x y z
N MET A 1 18.85 6.00 -4.22
CA MET A 1 18.04 4.78 -4.33
C MET A 1 16.90 5.09 -5.29
N GLN A 2 16.75 4.37 -6.40
CA GLN A 2 15.58 4.55 -7.27
C GLN A 2 14.39 3.90 -6.58
N ASP A 3 13.47 4.72 -6.05
CA ASP A 3 12.26 4.21 -5.43
C ASP A 3 11.41 3.47 -6.47
N ARG A 4 10.97 2.25 -6.15
CA ARG A 4 10.00 1.53 -6.99
C ARG A 4 8.72 2.37 -7.12
N LYS A 5 8.16 2.38 -8.34
CA LYS A 5 6.87 3.02 -8.61
C LYS A 5 5.75 2.15 -8.04
N VAL A 6 4.67 2.80 -7.61
CA VAL A 6 3.41 2.11 -7.28
C VAL A 6 2.81 1.59 -8.57
N THR A 7 2.36 0.34 -8.56
CA THR A 7 1.57 -0.26 -9.63
C THR A 7 0.11 -0.42 -9.20
N PRO A 8 -0.85 -0.53 -10.15
CA PRO A 8 -2.25 -0.80 -9.84
C PRO A 8 -2.46 -1.98 -8.89
N ASP A 9 -1.68 -3.06 -9.04
CA ASP A 9 -1.83 -4.29 -8.25
C ASP A 9 -1.44 -4.13 -6.77
N MET A 10 -0.62 -3.11 -6.44
CA MET A 10 -0.25 -2.82 -5.05
C MET A 10 -1.39 -2.12 -4.29
N VAL A 11 -2.22 -1.35 -4.99
CA VAL A 11 -3.20 -0.42 -4.41
C VAL A 11 -4.24 -1.11 -3.54
N PRO A 12 -4.85 -2.25 -3.93
CA PRO A 12 -5.82 -2.96 -3.10
C PRO A 12 -5.24 -3.35 -1.75
N VAL A 13 -3.99 -3.84 -1.74
CA VAL A 13 -3.28 -4.28 -0.52
C VAL A 13 -2.90 -3.09 0.34
N ILE A 14 -2.41 -1.98 -0.24
CA ILE A 14 -2.10 -0.75 0.49
C ILE A 14 -3.35 -0.23 1.21
N LYS A 15 -4.48 -0.13 0.50
CA LYS A 15 -5.76 0.34 1.06
C LYS A 15 -6.25 -0.61 2.17
N GLN A 16 -6.20 -1.93 1.95
CA GLN A 16 -6.61 -2.91 2.96
C GLN A 16 -5.72 -2.88 4.21
N ALA A 17 -4.41 -2.78 4.05
CA ALA A 17 -3.48 -2.68 5.18
C ALA A 17 -3.74 -1.41 6.01
N ARG A 18 -4.12 -0.30 5.35
CA ARG A 18 -4.49 0.93 6.04
C ARG A 18 -5.82 0.85 6.77
N LEU A 19 -6.81 0.14 6.25
CA LEU A 19 -8.04 -0.16 6.98
C LEU A 19 -7.73 -0.94 8.28
N LEU A 20 -6.81 -1.90 8.20
CA LEU A 20 -6.30 -2.68 9.32
C LEU A 20 -5.26 -1.94 10.19
N LYS A 21 -5.11 -0.62 10.00
CA LYS A 21 -4.27 0.29 10.81
C LYS A 21 -2.75 0.08 10.74
N TYR A 22 -2.22 -0.74 9.83
CA TYR A 22 -0.78 -0.89 9.62
C TYR A 22 -0.10 0.44 9.29
N ASN A 23 1.04 0.74 9.92
CA ASN A 23 1.76 2.00 9.67
C ASN A 23 2.38 2.05 8.25
N TYR A 24 2.70 3.25 7.77
CA TYR A 24 3.20 3.44 6.40
C TYR A 24 4.55 2.78 6.20
N ALA A 25 5.42 2.78 7.21
CA ALA A 25 6.75 2.16 7.13
C ALA A 25 6.65 0.67 6.82
N ARG A 26 5.74 -0.06 7.47
CA ARG A 26 5.55 -1.49 7.24
C ARG A 26 5.00 -1.80 5.85
N ILE A 27 3.99 -1.05 5.40
CA ILE A 27 3.42 -1.22 4.05
C ILE A 27 4.45 -0.90 2.98
N ALA A 28 5.19 0.19 3.16
CA ALA A 28 6.24 0.63 2.25
C ALA A 28 7.40 -0.37 2.18
N ALA A 29 7.80 -0.95 3.31
CA ALA A 29 8.82 -1.99 3.38
C ALA A 29 8.42 -3.25 2.61
N TYR A 30 7.17 -3.71 2.76
CA TYR A 30 6.65 -4.88 2.05
C TYR A 30 6.74 -4.72 0.52
N PHE A 31 6.39 -3.53 0.00
CA PHE A 31 6.47 -3.24 -1.44
C PHE A 31 7.82 -2.68 -1.91
N GLN A 32 8.74 -2.40 -1.00
CA GLN A 32 10.01 -1.71 -1.28
C GLN A 32 9.81 -0.37 -2.02
N ILE A 33 8.84 0.42 -1.56
CA ILE A 33 8.51 1.75 -2.11
C ILE A 33 8.70 2.85 -1.06
N ASN A 34 8.65 4.10 -1.48
CA ASN A 34 8.68 5.24 -0.56
C ASN A 34 7.38 5.35 0.26
N GLN A 35 7.49 5.67 1.55
CA GLN A 35 6.33 5.87 2.43
C GLN A 35 5.38 6.98 1.94
N GLY A 36 5.90 8.01 1.27
CA GLY A 36 5.07 9.06 0.66
C GLY A 36 4.09 8.52 -0.37
N ARG A 37 4.41 7.41 -1.03
CA ARG A 37 3.52 6.76 -2.01
C ARG A 37 2.28 6.14 -1.39
N ILE A 38 2.40 5.65 -0.15
CA ILE A 38 1.24 5.19 0.62
C ILE A 38 0.27 6.36 0.84
N ALA A 39 0.80 7.55 1.16
CA ALA A 39 0.00 8.75 1.32
C ALA A 39 -0.70 9.15 0.02
N ASP A 40 -0.01 9.07 -1.11
CA ASP A 40 -0.56 9.42 -2.42
C ASP A 40 -1.71 8.47 -2.82
N VAL A 41 -1.59 7.17 -2.55
CA VAL A 41 -2.68 6.19 -2.74
C VAL A 41 -3.87 6.51 -1.83
N MET A 42 -3.63 6.72 -0.53
CA MET A 42 -4.71 6.96 0.44
C MET A 42 -5.42 8.30 0.24
N LYS A 43 -4.74 9.30 -0.34
CA LYS A 43 -5.34 10.60 -0.71
C LYS A 43 -6.01 10.57 -2.10
N GLY A 44 -6.00 9.43 -2.80
CA GLY A 44 -6.60 9.29 -4.13
C GLY A 44 -5.81 9.97 -5.26
N ARG A 45 -4.54 10.35 -5.03
CA ARG A 45 -3.67 10.93 -6.07
C ARG A 45 -3.14 9.87 -7.03
N LEU A 46 -3.02 8.64 -6.56
CA LEU A 46 -2.63 7.47 -7.34
C LEU A 46 -3.76 6.45 -7.29
N TYR A 47 -4.28 6.09 -8.47
CA TYR A 47 -5.28 5.04 -8.65
C TYR A 47 -6.52 5.17 -7.73
N PRO A 48 -7.24 6.31 -7.78
CA PRO A 48 -8.36 6.58 -6.88
C PRO A 48 -9.45 5.51 -6.96
N ASP A 49 -9.73 5.01 -8.17
CA ASP A 49 -10.86 4.13 -8.47
C ASP A 49 -10.65 2.67 -8.06
N ILE A 50 -9.42 2.26 -7.69
CA ILE A 50 -9.12 0.87 -7.32
C ILE A 50 -9.55 0.61 -5.86
N PRO A 51 -10.51 -0.28 -5.58
CA PRO A 51 -10.97 -0.54 -4.21
C PRO A 51 -9.92 -1.31 -3.37
N PRO A 52 -10.06 -1.32 -2.02
CA PRO A 52 -9.26 -2.19 -1.16
C PRO A 52 -9.49 -3.68 -1.48
N ALA A 53 -8.46 -4.50 -1.25
CA ALA A 53 -8.58 -5.96 -1.29
C ALA A 53 -9.42 -6.47 -0.11
N PRO A 54 -10.15 -7.60 -0.25
CA PRO A 54 -10.90 -8.19 0.85
C PRO A 54 -9.98 -8.72 1.97
N ASN A 55 -8.80 -9.22 1.61
CA ASN A 55 -7.80 -9.78 2.54
C ASN A 55 -6.40 -9.32 2.14
N LEU A 56 -5.46 -9.36 3.10
CA LEU A 56 -4.05 -9.15 2.81
C LEU A 56 -3.42 -10.43 2.22
N PRO A 57 -2.34 -10.31 1.44
CA PRO A 57 -1.52 -11.44 1.03
C PRO A 57 -1.05 -12.28 2.22
N ALA A 58 -0.92 -13.60 2.03
CA ALA A 58 -0.51 -14.52 3.10
C ALA A 58 0.92 -14.24 3.62
N ASP A 59 1.76 -13.63 2.79
CA ASP A 59 3.13 -13.21 3.11
C ASP A 59 3.21 -11.77 3.63
N PHE A 60 2.08 -11.07 3.79
CA PHE A 60 2.07 -9.73 4.36
C PHE A 60 2.47 -9.80 5.85
N PRO A 61 3.42 -8.96 6.32
CA PRO A 61 3.93 -9.05 7.68
C PRO A 61 2.83 -8.80 8.72
N SER A 62 2.81 -9.63 9.76
CA SER A 62 1.88 -9.48 10.89
C SER A 62 2.08 -8.14 11.63
N ALA A 63 1.00 -7.65 12.24
CA ALA A 63 0.94 -6.42 13.05
C ALA A 63 1.88 -6.48 14.26
#